data_AF-A0A519QW30-F1
#
_entry.id   AF-A0A519QW30-F1
#
_cell.length_a   1.000
_cell.length_b   1.000
_cell.length_c   1.000
_cell.angle_alpha   90.00
_cell.angle_beta   90.00
_cell.angle_gamma   90.00
#
_symmetry.space_group_name_H-M   'P 1'
#
loop_
_entity.id
_entity.type
_entity.pdbx_description
1 polymer ?
#
loop_
_entity_poly.entity_id
_entity_poly.type
_entity_poly.pdbx_seq_one_letter_code
_entity_poly.pdbx_strand_id
1 'polypeptide(L)'
;MESNKQGIVFIPDISGYSKFVKNTDSKRGAKIISQLLMVIIQSNYLSFNISEIEGDAVLFYKYGDTYSISSILRQYETTLDRFNSKVDQLAVDTPEVRNLSLKVIVHFGVIEEISVKGFYKLYGNVVIEAHRLLKNNIGGHTYALITDAYLEANGESDFNCDNMGKVCEIYSEVGKICYSYFPYPVVC
;
A
#
# COMPACT_ATOMS: atom_id res chain seq x y z
N MET A 1 5.85 -8.23 30.22
CA MET A 1 6.27 -8.53 28.84
C MET A 1 6.05 -7.25 28.06
N GLU A 2 7.11 -6.57 27.64
CA GLU A 2 6.95 -5.51 26.64
C GLU A 2 6.41 -6.17 25.38
N SER A 3 5.22 -5.74 24.96
CA SER A 3 4.66 -6.13 23.66
C SER A 3 5.67 -5.71 22.58
N ASN A 4 6.08 -6.64 21.71
CA ASN A 4 6.89 -6.28 20.56
C ASN A 4 6.14 -5.20 19.76
N LYS A 5 6.65 -3.97 19.82
CA LYS A 5 6.04 -2.81 19.14
C LYS A 5 6.44 -2.74 17.67
N GLN A 6 7.30 -3.61 17.18
CA GLN A 6 7.63 -3.65 15.76
C GLN A 6 6.47 -4.25 14.97
N GLY A 7 6.30 -3.79 13.74
CA GLY A 7 5.30 -4.32 12.85
C GLY A 7 5.40 -3.80 11.44
N ILE A 8 4.57 -4.43 10.60
CA ILE A 8 4.44 -4.16 9.18
C ILE A 8 3.37 -3.08 8.99
N VAL A 9 3.66 -2.13 8.12
CA VAL A 9 2.67 -1.22 7.52
C VAL A 9 2.53 -1.58 6.04
N PHE A 10 1.30 -1.79 5.59
CA PHE A 10 0.96 -2.20 4.22
C PHE A 10 -0.15 -1.29 3.70
N ILE A 11 0.13 -0.46 2.69
CA ILE A 11 -0.80 0.56 2.19
C ILE A 11 -1.04 0.39 0.70
N PRO A 12 -2.10 -0.35 0.30
CA PRO A 12 -2.64 -0.26 -1.06
C PRO A 12 -3.27 1.12 -1.29
N ASP A 13 -2.92 1.73 -2.42
CA ASP A 13 -3.30 3.08 -2.82
C ASP A 13 -3.76 3.09 -4.28
N ILE A 14 -4.93 3.69 -4.55
CA ILE A 14 -5.51 3.70 -5.90
C ILE A 14 -4.87 4.80 -6.74
N SER A 15 -3.92 4.40 -7.58
CA SER A 15 -3.34 5.28 -8.60
C SER A 15 -4.41 5.81 -9.58
N GLY A 16 -4.36 7.11 -9.86
CA GLY A 16 -5.30 7.79 -10.77
C GLY A 16 -6.55 8.37 -10.09
N TYR A 17 -6.74 8.13 -8.79
CA TYR A 17 -7.92 8.55 -8.01
C TYR A 17 -8.25 10.04 -8.13
N SER A 18 -7.28 10.93 -7.89
CA SER A 18 -7.53 12.39 -7.92
C SER A 18 -8.08 12.86 -9.27
N LYS A 19 -7.62 12.28 -10.38
CA LYS A 19 -8.12 12.59 -11.72
C LYS A 19 -9.51 11.98 -11.94
N PHE A 20 -9.74 10.77 -11.46
CA PHE A 20 -11.03 10.09 -11.56
C PHE A 20 -12.13 10.85 -10.81
N VAL A 21 -11.89 11.27 -9.57
CA VAL A 21 -12.86 12.03 -8.77
C VAL A 21 -13.21 13.38 -9.39
N LYS A 22 -12.23 14.06 -10.00
CA LYS A 22 -12.46 15.35 -10.67
C LYS A 22 -13.32 15.23 -11.93
N ASN A 23 -13.26 14.09 -12.61
CA ASN A 23 -13.88 13.90 -13.93
C ASN A 23 -15.15 13.03 -13.89
N THR A 24 -15.55 12.55 -12.72
CA THR A 24 -16.72 11.67 -12.56
C THR A 24 -17.77 12.35 -11.70
N ASP A 25 -19.06 12.10 -11.97
CA ASP A 25 -20.13 12.51 -11.07
C ASP A 25 -19.84 12.05 -9.63
N SER A 26 -20.00 12.95 -8.66
CA SER A 26 -19.61 12.72 -7.26
C SER A 26 -20.24 11.47 -6.64
N LYS A 27 -21.53 11.22 -6.89
CA LYS A 27 -22.25 10.06 -6.32
C LYS A 27 -21.80 8.77 -6.98
N ARG A 28 -21.68 8.78 -8.32
CA ARG A 28 -21.17 7.64 -9.08
C ARG A 28 -19.73 7.31 -8.68
N GLY A 29 -18.86 8.31 -8.62
CA GLY A 29 -17.46 8.18 -8.23
C GLY A 29 -17.31 7.60 -6.83
N ALA A 30 -18.01 8.14 -5.84
CA ALA A 30 -17.99 7.63 -4.47
C ALA A 30 -18.42 6.15 -4.38
N LYS A 31 -19.48 5.76 -5.12
CA LYS A 31 -19.96 4.36 -5.17
C LYS A 31 -18.93 3.42 -5.81
N ILE A 32 -18.22 3.87 -6.84
CA ILE A 32 -17.17 3.09 -7.51
C ILE A 32 -15.98 2.90 -6.58
N ILE A 33 -15.46 3.99 -5.99
CA ILE A 33 -14.31 3.93 -5.09
C ILE A 33 -14.62 3.07 -3.86
N SER A 34 -15.81 3.19 -3.28
CA SER A 34 -16.25 2.33 -2.17
C SER A 34 -16.21 0.84 -2.54
N GLN A 35 -16.65 0.47 -3.75
CA GLN A 35 -16.58 -0.92 -4.21
C GLN A 35 -15.14 -1.41 -4.41
N LEU A 36 -14.25 -0.55 -4.92
CA LEU A 36 -12.83 -0.89 -5.11
C LEU A 36 -12.09 -1.05 -3.77
N LEU A 37 -12.32 -0.13 -2.81
CA LEU A 37 -11.78 -0.24 -1.45
C LEU A 37 -12.29 -1.51 -0.74
N MET A 38 -13.56 -1.86 -0.94
CA MET A 38 -14.12 -3.11 -0.39
C MET A 38 -13.39 -4.34 -0.96
N VAL A 39 -13.07 -4.35 -2.25
CA VAL A 39 -12.29 -5.44 -2.87
C VAL A 39 -10.88 -5.53 -2.26
N ILE A 40 -10.21 -4.39 -2.06
CA ILE A 40 -8.89 -4.32 -1.41
C ILE A 40 -8.95 -4.91 0.01
N ILE A 41 -10.00 -4.58 0.77
CA ILE A 41 -10.18 -5.10 2.13
C ILE A 41 -10.44 -6.62 2.12
N GLN A 42 -11.26 -7.10 1.18
CA GLN A 42 -11.61 -8.52 1.08
C GLN A 42 -10.48 -9.39 0.50
N SER A 43 -9.45 -8.81 -0.11
CA SER A 43 -8.28 -9.54 -0.61
C SER A 43 -7.15 -9.71 0.39
N ASN A 44 -7.26 -9.12 1.58
CA ASN A 44 -6.30 -9.24 2.67
C ASN A 44 -6.30 -10.67 3.27
N TYR A 45 -5.49 -11.58 2.70
CA TYR A 45 -5.38 -12.96 3.19
C TYR A 45 -4.30 -13.12 4.27
N LEU A 46 -3.30 -12.24 4.30
CA LEU A 46 -2.29 -12.20 5.38
C LEU A 46 -2.87 -11.71 6.72
N SER A 47 -4.15 -11.35 6.74
CA SER A 47 -4.89 -10.97 7.96
C SER A 47 -4.20 -9.79 8.66
N PHE A 48 -3.91 -8.75 7.91
CA PHE A 48 -3.54 -7.45 8.48
C PHE A 48 -4.75 -6.79 9.14
N ASN A 49 -4.53 -6.02 10.19
CA ASN A 49 -5.54 -5.17 10.80
C ASN A 49 -5.73 -3.90 9.97
N ILE A 50 -6.94 -3.34 9.94
CA ILE A 50 -7.22 -2.04 9.33
C ILE A 50 -7.05 -0.97 10.40
N SER A 51 -6.14 -0.02 10.18
CA SER A 51 -6.06 1.19 11.00
C SER A 51 -6.98 2.27 10.47
N GLU A 52 -6.92 2.54 9.15
CA GLU A 52 -7.60 3.69 8.56
C GLU A 52 -7.95 3.44 7.08
N ILE A 53 -8.97 4.13 6.61
CA ILE A 53 -9.31 4.25 5.18
C ILE A 53 -9.30 5.75 4.87
N GLU A 54 -8.36 6.19 4.04
CA GLU A 54 -8.14 7.60 3.72
C GLU A 54 -8.31 7.83 2.22
N GLY A 55 -9.48 8.34 1.81
CA GLY A 55 -9.75 8.61 0.40
C GLY A 55 -9.64 7.35 -0.46
N ASP A 56 -8.51 7.20 -1.15
CA ASP A 56 -8.11 6.11 -2.03
C ASP A 56 -7.20 5.03 -1.42
N ALA A 57 -6.73 5.23 -0.18
CA ALA A 57 -5.80 4.31 0.46
C ALA A 57 -6.45 3.56 1.63
N VAL A 58 -5.98 2.33 1.87
CA VAL A 58 -6.28 1.57 3.09
C VAL A 58 -4.99 1.34 3.85
N LEU A 59 -4.89 1.85 5.08
CA LEU A 59 -3.74 1.60 5.93
C LEU A 59 -3.95 0.30 6.70
N PHE A 60 -3.24 -0.74 6.28
CA PHE A 60 -3.14 -1.99 7.01
C PHE A 60 -1.89 -2.03 7.89
N TYR A 61 -1.98 -2.77 9.00
CA TYR A 61 -0.85 -3.03 9.87
C TYR A 61 -0.90 -4.40 10.53
N LYS A 62 0.26 -4.87 11.00
CA LYS A 62 0.36 -6.07 11.84
C LYS A 62 1.60 -6.02 12.72
N TYR A 63 1.42 -6.26 14.01
CA TYR A 63 2.52 -6.41 14.96
C TYR A 63 3.25 -7.73 14.78
N GLY A 64 4.54 -7.74 15.10
CA GLY A 64 5.41 -8.91 15.06
C GLY A 64 6.34 -8.93 13.87
N ASP A 65 6.77 -10.15 13.52
CA ASP A 65 7.82 -10.37 12.51
C ASP A 65 7.34 -10.10 11.08
N THR A 66 8.31 -9.91 10.19
CA THR A 66 8.07 -9.74 8.76
C THR A 66 7.57 -11.03 8.10
N TYR A 67 6.90 -10.89 6.95
CA TYR A 67 6.64 -11.99 6.03
C TYR A 67 7.75 -12.02 4.98
N SER A 68 8.00 -13.19 4.37
CA SER A 68 8.91 -13.24 3.21
C SER A 68 8.49 -12.27 2.12
N ILE A 69 9.46 -11.78 1.34
CA ILE A 69 9.16 -10.84 0.25
C ILE A 69 8.19 -11.45 -0.77
N SER A 70 8.34 -12.73 -1.07
CA SER A 70 7.42 -13.49 -1.91
C SER A 70 5.98 -13.50 -1.39
N SER A 71 5.78 -13.59 -0.06
CA SER A 71 4.44 -13.57 0.54
C SER A 71 3.79 -12.18 0.44
N ILE A 72 4.57 -11.12 0.64
CA ILE A 72 4.12 -9.74 0.46
C ILE A 72 3.73 -9.46 -0.98
N LEU A 73 4.59 -9.82 -1.94
CA LEU A 73 4.32 -9.63 -3.36
C LEU A 73 3.08 -10.42 -3.80
N ARG A 74 2.91 -11.65 -3.32
CA ARG A 74 1.71 -12.45 -3.59
C ARG A 74 0.44 -11.85 -2.97
N GLN A 75 0.52 -11.25 -1.78
CA GLN A 75 -0.60 -10.51 -1.17
C GLN A 75 -1.03 -9.33 -2.02
N TYR A 76 -0.06 -8.58 -2.53
CA TYR A 76 -0.34 -7.47 -3.43
C TYR A 76 -0.88 -7.95 -4.78
N GLU A 77 -0.28 -8.95 -5.40
CA GLU A 77 -0.73 -9.54 -6.68
C GLU A 77 -2.19 -10.03 -6.60
N THR A 78 -2.52 -10.78 -5.55
CA THR A 78 -3.91 -11.24 -5.31
C THR A 78 -4.89 -10.07 -5.18
N THR A 79 -4.45 -8.98 -4.55
CA THR A 79 -5.25 -7.76 -4.39
C THR A 79 -5.42 -7.05 -5.73
N LEU A 80 -4.34 -6.93 -6.50
CA LEU A 80 -4.30 -6.30 -7.82
C LEU A 80 -5.20 -7.05 -8.82
N ASP A 81 -5.16 -8.38 -8.87
CA ASP A 81 -5.98 -9.18 -9.78
C ASP A 81 -7.47 -9.00 -9.52
N ARG A 82 -7.87 -9.03 -8.24
CA ARG A 82 -9.25 -8.81 -7.83
C ARG A 82 -9.68 -7.38 -8.10
N PHE A 83 -8.80 -6.41 -7.86
CA PHE A 83 -9.03 -5.00 -8.17
C PHE A 83 -9.26 -4.80 -9.67
N ASN A 84 -8.38 -5.33 -10.52
CA ASN A 84 -8.49 -5.23 -11.98
C ASN A 84 -9.76 -5.92 -12.50
N SER A 85 -10.09 -7.09 -11.97
CA SER A 85 -11.35 -7.78 -12.29
C SER A 85 -12.57 -6.92 -11.96
N LYS A 86 -12.54 -6.18 -10.84
CA LYS A 86 -13.62 -5.26 -10.46
C LYS A 86 -13.64 -4.00 -11.32
N VAL A 87 -12.48 -3.45 -11.68
CA VAL A 87 -12.35 -2.35 -12.64
C VAL A 87 -13.00 -2.72 -13.96
N ASP A 88 -12.69 -3.90 -14.52
CA ASP A 88 -13.26 -4.35 -15.79
C ASP A 88 -14.78 -4.49 -15.74
N GLN A 89 -15.32 -5.01 -14.64
CA GLN A 89 -16.77 -5.08 -14.42
C GLN A 89 -17.41 -3.70 -14.37
N LEU A 90 -16.84 -2.76 -13.61
CA LEU A 90 -17.38 -1.40 -13.46
C LEU A 90 -17.23 -0.57 -14.74
N ALA A 91 -16.20 -0.88 -15.54
CA ALA A 91 -15.89 -0.17 -16.77
C ALA A 91 -16.83 -0.49 -17.94
N VAL A 92 -17.77 -1.41 -17.76
CA VAL A 92 -18.92 -1.60 -18.66
C VAL A 92 -19.82 -0.36 -18.63
N ASP A 93 -20.12 0.15 -17.43
CA ASP A 93 -21.01 1.31 -17.24
C ASP A 93 -20.26 2.63 -17.08
N THR A 94 -19.00 2.60 -16.65
CA THR A 94 -18.17 3.80 -16.40
C THR A 94 -16.74 3.56 -16.91
N PRO A 95 -16.49 3.74 -18.22
CA PRO A 95 -15.20 3.43 -18.83
C PRO A 95 -14.00 4.15 -18.21
N GLU A 96 -14.22 5.32 -17.59
CA GLU A 96 -13.20 6.13 -16.93
C GLU A 96 -12.48 5.38 -15.80
N VAL A 97 -13.13 4.37 -15.21
CA VAL A 97 -12.57 3.51 -14.16
C VAL A 97 -11.34 2.74 -14.64
N ARG A 98 -11.19 2.49 -15.95
CA ARG A 98 -9.99 1.85 -16.52
C ARG A 98 -8.70 2.66 -16.32
N ASN A 99 -8.81 3.95 -16.00
CA ASN A 99 -7.65 4.78 -15.68
C ASN A 99 -7.19 4.60 -14.22
N LEU A 100 -7.93 3.85 -13.41
CA LEU A 100 -7.52 3.49 -12.06
C LEU A 100 -6.63 2.25 -12.11
N SER A 101 -5.61 2.27 -11.29
CA SER A 101 -4.74 1.13 -11.00
C SER A 101 -4.46 1.10 -9.51
N LEU A 102 -3.66 0.13 -9.07
CA LEU A 102 -3.32 -0.03 -7.67
C LEU A 102 -1.81 -0.05 -7.55
N LYS A 103 -1.28 0.56 -6.50
CA LYS A 103 0.08 0.35 -6.02
C LYS A 103 0.06 -0.01 -4.55
N VAL A 104 1.16 -0.51 -4.02
CA VAL A 104 1.30 -0.76 -2.58
C VAL A 104 2.61 -0.23 -2.02
N ILE A 105 2.54 0.31 -0.81
CA ILE A 105 3.69 0.68 0.03
C ILE A 105 3.81 -0.32 1.17
N VAL A 106 4.99 -0.90 1.35
CA VAL A 106 5.29 -1.85 2.42
C VAL A 106 6.49 -1.36 3.21
N HIS A 107 6.28 -1.20 4.50
CA HIS A 107 7.26 -0.64 5.41
C HIS A 107 7.26 -1.40 6.75
N PHE A 108 8.33 -1.24 7.52
CA PHE A 108 8.51 -1.93 8.78
C PHE A 108 9.16 -1.00 9.79
N GLY A 109 8.69 -1.03 11.03
CA GLY A 109 9.23 -0.21 12.10
C GLY A 109 8.45 -0.34 13.39
N VAL A 110 8.76 0.54 14.35
CA VAL A 110 8.05 0.61 15.61
C VAL A 110 6.70 1.28 15.39
N ILE A 111 5.63 0.53 15.62
CA ILE A 111 4.24 0.98 15.58
C ILE A 111 3.79 1.27 17.02
N GLU A 112 3.39 2.50 17.28
CA GLU A 112 2.70 2.87 18.50
C GLU A 112 1.21 3.10 18.22
N GLU A 113 0.40 2.97 19.26
CA GLU A 113 -1.04 3.26 19.19
C GLU A 113 -1.35 4.38 20.18
N ILE A 114 -2.12 5.36 19.72
CA ILE A 114 -2.73 6.38 20.59
C ILE A 114 -4.24 6.14 20.65
N SER A 115 -4.82 6.28 21.84
CA SER A 115 -6.27 6.25 22.03
C SER A 115 -6.78 7.65 22.36
N VAL A 116 -7.73 8.15 21.56
CA VAL A 116 -8.37 9.45 21.77
C VAL A 116 -9.88 9.23 21.82
N LYS A 117 -10.49 9.32 23.01
CA LYS A 117 -11.94 9.15 23.23
C LYS A 117 -12.53 7.88 22.58
N GLY A 118 -11.79 6.76 22.62
CA GLY A 118 -12.23 5.47 22.07
C GLY A 118 -11.85 5.24 20.60
N PHE A 119 -11.25 6.22 19.93
CA PHE A 119 -10.61 6.03 18.62
C PHE A 119 -9.17 5.59 18.83
N TYR A 120 -8.77 4.52 18.14
CA TYR A 120 -7.38 4.07 18.09
C TYR A 120 -6.75 4.55 16.80
N LYS A 121 -5.54 5.11 16.87
CA LYS A 121 -4.78 5.52 15.70
C LYS A 121 -3.33 5.08 15.84
N LEU A 122 -2.74 4.61 14.75
CA LEU A 122 -1.31 4.35 14.72
C LEU A 122 -0.53 5.66 14.80
N TYR A 123 0.58 5.62 15.51
CA TYR A 123 1.45 6.75 15.77
C TYR A 123 2.91 6.32 15.66
N GLY A 124 3.77 7.27 15.29
CA GLY A 124 5.21 7.10 15.18
C GLY A 124 5.75 7.27 13.76
N ASN A 125 7.07 7.26 13.66
CA ASN A 125 7.78 7.54 12.41
C ASN A 125 7.41 6.59 11.27
N VAL A 126 7.17 5.31 11.58
CA VAL A 126 6.78 4.30 10.58
C VAL A 126 5.51 4.70 9.81
N VAL A 127 4.57 5.37 10.47
CA VAL A 127 3.32 5.84 9.83
C VAL A 127 3.62 7.06 8.95
N ILE A 128 4.39 8.02 9.47
CA ILE A 128 4.79 9.23 8.74
C ILE A 128 5.58 8.87 7.47
N GLU A 129 6.55 7.96 7.59
CA GLU A 129 7.36 7.41 6.51
C GLU A 129 6.48 6.75 5.44
N ALA A 130 5.60 5.83 5.83
CA ALA A 130 4.71 5.13 4.90
C ALA A 130 3.78 6.09 4.15
N HIS A 131 3.18 7.09 4.83
CA HIS A 131 2.37 8.10 4.16
C HIS A 131 3.18 8.99 3.22
N ARG A 132 4.43 9.33 3.57
CA ARG A 132 5.28 10.12 2.69
C ARG A 132 5.59 9.37 1.40
N LEU A 133 5.84 8.06 1.52
CA LEU A 133 6.12 7.17 0.38
C LEU A 133 4.92 7.03 -0.57
N LEU A 134 3.69 7.35 -0.17
CA LEU A 134 2.57 7.43 -1.11
C LEU A 134 2.77 8.50 -2.20
N LYS A 135 3.55 9.55 -1.91
CA LYS A 135 3.90 10.65 -2.82
C LYS A 135 5.32 10.54 -3.37
N ASN A 136 5.71 9.34 -3.80
CA ASN A 136 7.00 9.06 -4.44
C ASN A 136 7.00 9.40 -5.95
N ASN A 137 8.19 9.38 -6.57
CA ASN A 137 8.41 9.73 -7.98
C ASN A 137 8.60 8.52 -8.92
N ILE A 138 8.10 7.34 -8.56
CA ILE A 138 8.14 6.17 -9.46
C ILE A 138 7.24 6.47 -10.67
N GLY A 139 7.79 6.33 -11.89
CA GLY A 139 7.09 6.69 -13.13
C GLY A 139 5.91 5.77 -13.52
N GLY A 140 5.72 4.65 -12.81
CA GLY A 140 4.61 3.72 -13.01
C GLY A 140 3.41 4.00 -12.10
N HIS A 141 2.28 3.36 -12.39
CA HIS A 141 1.07 3.44 -11.57
C HIS A 141 0.71 2.12 -10.88
N THR A 142 1.34 1.02 -11.32
CA THR A 142 1.12 -0.32 -10.79
C THR A 142 2.44 -0.92 -10.34
N TYR A 143 2.68 -0.92 -9.03
CA TYR A 143 3.91 -1.43 -8.45
C TYR A 143 3.76 -1.76 -6.95
N ALA A 144 4.64 -2.62 -6.47
CA ALA A 144 4.91 -2.73 -5.03
C ALA A 144 6.18 -1.95 -4.69
N LEU A 145 6.17 -1.21 -3.59
CA LEU A 145 7.34 -0.55 -3.00
C LEU A 145 7.61 -1.18 -1.64
N ILE A 146 8.82 -1.69 -1.43
CA ILE A 146 9.26 -2.30 -0.18
C ILE A 146 10.49 -1.55 0.31
N THR A 147 10.41 -0.96 1.49
CA THR A 147 11.53 -0.19 2.06
C THR A 147 12.70 -1.07 2.49
N ASP A 148 13.92 -0.53 2.47
CA ASP A 148 15.11 -1.22 2.97
C ASP A 148 14.92 -1.65 4.45
N ALA A 149 14.23 -0.85 5.27
CA ALA A 149 13.88 -1.22 6.65
C ALA A 149 13.09 -2.54 6.76
N TYR A 150 12.23 -2.84 5.78
CA TYR A 150 11.51 -4.11 5.71
C TYR A 150 12.44 -5.25 5.25
N LEU A 151 13.25 -4.99 4.21
CA LEU A 151 14.18 -5.98 3.66
C LEU A 151 15.22 -6.42 4.70
N GLU A 152 15.78 -5.45 5.44
CA GLU A 152 16.74 -5.68 6.53
C GLU A 152 16.10 -6.48 7.68
N ALA A 153 14.89 -6.12 8.09
CA ALA A 153 14.16 -6.85 9.14
C ALA A 153 13.75 -8.26 8.72
N ASN A 154 13.61 -8.53 7.42
CA ASN A 154 13.32 -9.86 6.88
C ASN A 154 14.57 -10.71 6.64
N GLY A 155 15.76 -10.10 6.64
CA GLY A 155 17.02 -10.79 6.32
C GLY A 155 17.19 -11.10 4.82
N GLU A 156 16.34 -10.53 3.96
CA GLU A 156 16.31 -10.74 2.51
C GLU A 156 16.84 -9.48 1.76
N SER A 157 17.97 -8.92 2.21
CA SER A 157 18.55 -7.70 1.61
C SER A 157 18.98 -7.85 0.15
N ASP A 158 19.26 -9.09 -0.27
CA ASP A 158 19.72 -9.45 -1.61
C ASP A 158 18.60 -10.00 -2.51
N PHE A 159 17.33 -9.86 -2.09
CA PHE A 159 16.19 -10.25 -2.92
C PHE A 159 16.20 -9.48 -4.24
N ASN A 160 16.12 -10.19 -5.36
CA ASN A 160 16.20 -9.61 -6.70
C ASN A 160 15.16 -10.24 -7.63
N CYS A 161 14.56 -9.40 -8.47
CA CYS A 161 13.62 -9.78 -9.50
C CYS A 161 13.88 -8.98 -10.76
N ASP A 162 13.44 -9.49 -11.91
CA ASP A 162 13.60 -8.78 -13.17
C ASP A 162 12.85 -7.43 -13.12
N ASN A 163 13.51 -6.38 -13.62
CA ASN A 163 13.01 -5.00 -13.66
C ASN A 163 12.76 -4.34 -12.28
N MET A 164 13.26 -4.92 -11.18
CA MET A 164 13.28 -4.25 -9.89
C MET A 164 14.17 -3.00 -9.96
N GLY A 165 13.65 -1.87 -9.48
CA GLY A 165 14.44 -0.64 -9.31
C GLY A 165 14.72 -0.36 -7.83
N LYS A 166 15.86 0.23 -7.53
CA LYS A 166 16.21 0.70 -6.18
C LYS A 166 16.36 2.21 -6.16
N VAL A 167 15.76 2.85 -5.17
CA VAL A 167 15.74 4.31 -5.02
C VAL A 167 16.07 4.67 -3.58
N CYS A 168 16.83 5.75 -3.40
CA CYS A 168 17.01 6.39 -2.10
C CYS A 168 16.73 7.88 -2.24
N GLU A 169 15.72 8.37 -1.54
CA GLU A 169 15.33 9.78 -1.55
C GLU A 169 15.49 10.39 -0.16
N ILE A 170 15.79 11.69 -0.11
CA ILE A 170 15.80 12.47 1.13
C ILE A 170 14.48 13.23 1.23
N TYR A 171 13.76 13.00 2.30
CA TYR A 171 12.51 13.69 2.62
C TYR A 171 12.78 14.67 3.76
N SER A 172 12.40 15.95 3.57
CA SER A 172 12.81 17.08 4.41
C SER A 172 12.56 16.92 5.92
N GLU A 173 11.52 16.18 6.32
CA GLU A 173 11.12 16.00 7.72
C GLU A 173 11.34 14.57 8.25
N VAL A 174 11.70 13.65 7.36
CA VAL A 174 11.76 12.21 7.65
C VAL A 174 13.17 11.65 7.52
N GLY A 175 14.01 12.33 6.72
CA GLY A 175 15.37 11.89 6.44
C GLY A 175 15.46 11.02 5.18
N LYS A 176 16.53 10.24 5.09
CA LYS A 176 16.80 9.39 3.93
C LYS A 176 16.02 8.09 4.06
N ILE A 177 15.19 7.78 3.07
CA ILE A 177 14.51 6.49 2.95
C ILE A 177 14.97 5.82 1.67
N CYS A 178 15.42 4.58 1.78
CA CYS A 178 15.72 3.72 0.65
C CYS A 178 14.64 2.65 0.49
N TYR A 179 14.34 2.29 -0.74
CA TYR A 179 13.37 1.27 -1.07
C TYR A 179 13.65 0.63 -2.42
N SER A 180 13.18 -0.61 -2.57
CA SER A 180 13.05 -1.30 -3.84
C SER A 180 11.61 -1.19 -4.33
N TYR A 181 11.43 -1.02 -5.64
CA TYR A 181 10.11 -1.09 -6.26
C TYR A 181 10.07 -2.16 -7.36
N PHE A 182 8.92 -2.81 -7.44
CA PHE A 182 8.61 -3.93 -8.31
C PHE A 182 7.48 -3.51 -9.24
N PRO A 183 7.77 -3.10 -10.49
CA PRO A 183 6.74 -2.84 -11.50
C PRO A 183 5.93 -4.10 -11.77
N TYR A 184 4.62 -3.97 -11.97
CA TYR A 184 3.77 -5.11 -12.31
C TYR A 184 3.39 -5.15 -13.80
N PRO A 185 3.33 -6.36 -14.41
CA PRO A 185 3.55 -7.67 -13.78
C PRO A 185 5.01 -7.91 -13.37
N VAL A 186 5.22 -8.46 -12.18
CA VAL A 186 6.56 -8.76 -11.66
C VAL A 186 7.00 -10.14 -12.15
N VAL A 187 8.29 -10.30 -12.47
CA VAL A 187 8.89 -11.59 -12.80
C VAL A 187 9.98 -11.88 -11.76
N CYS A 188 9.58 -12.68 -10.78
CA CYS A 188 10.38 -13.30 -9.73
C CYS A 188 10.10 -14.82 -9.81
#